data_AF-A0A449D9V0-F1
#
_entry.id   AF-A0A449D9V0-F1
#
_cell.length_a   1.000
_cell.length_b   1.000
_cell.length_c   1.000
_cell.angle_alpha   90.00
_cell.angle_beta   90.00
_cell.angle_gamma   90.00
#
_symmetry.space_group_name_H-M   'P 1'
#
loop_
_entity.id
_entity.type
_entity.pdbx_description
1 polymer ?
#
loop_
_entity_poly.entity_id
_entity_poly.type
_entity_poly.pdbx_seq_one_letter_code
_entity_poly.pdbx_strand_id
1 'polypeptide(L)'
;MILRKFYGSSRLISRIYFKDAANDTVKGFDCAHIVDTGASGELELWLGESKLYKDSYGAASAIYDELKLHLSRDYLRYEFAAITDKIPDDYPHRDKITALLSRKTSLDRTFKSVVVPIFISYDSEAAGRHKESTEEYLADLRTEVMNNWKSLRDRYENWTLPRQIRAHVFFFPMDTKAELTSAFDGRLKAWQALTQN
;
A
#
# COMPACT_ATOMS: atom_id res chain seq x y z
N MET A 1 -4.50 3.25 -7.62
CA MET A 1 -5.83 3.32 -8.28
C MET A 1 -6.94 2.92 -7.31
N ILE A 2 -6.80 1.78 -6.64
CA ILE A 2 -7.75 1.24 -5.64
C ILE A 2 -8.10 2.28 -4.57
N LEU A 3 -7.11 2.87 -3.90
CA LEU A 3 -7.34 3.89 -2.87
C LEU A 3 -8.16 5.09 -3.36
N ARG A 4 -8.01 5.49 -4.63
CA ARG A 4 -8.79 6.62 -5.18
C ARG A 4 -10.23 6.20 -5.45
N LYS A 5 -10.41 5.01 -6.01
CA LYS A 5 -11.72 4.48 -6.42
C LYS A 5 -12.63 4.19 -5.21
N PHE A 6 -12.06 3.63 -4.14
CA PHE A 6 -12.85 3.13 -3.01
C PHE A 6 -12.80 4.04 -1.76
N TYR A 7 -11.80 4.91 -1.64
CA TYR A 7 -11.61 5.76 -0.45
C TYR A 7 -11.53 7.25 -0.76
N GLY A 8 -11.86 7.66 -1.99
CA GLY A 8 -11.84 9.08 -2.37
C GLY A 8 -10.47 9.76 -2.24
N SER A 9 -9.39 8.99 -2.07
CA SER A 9 -8.07 9.58 -1.81
C SER A 9 -7.55 10.43 -2.97
N SER A 10 -6.82 11.50 -2.64
CA SER A 10 -5.97 12.24 -3.55
C SER A 10 -4.53 11.72 -3.47
N ARG A 11 -3.82 11.68 -4.60
CA ARG A 11 -2.39 11.32 -4.59
C ARG A 11 -1.61 12.52 -4.10
N LEU A 12 -0.76 12.31 -3.10
CA LEU A 12 0.19 13.32 -2.67
C LEU A 12 1.39 13.35 -3.63
N ILE A 13 1.95 12.18 -3.95
CA ILE A 13 3.07 12.02 -4.89
C ILE A 13 2.90 10.71 -5.67
N SER A 14 3.30 10.69 -6.94
CA SER A 14 3.47 9.43 -7.69
C SER A 14 4.95 9.12 -7.87
N ARG A 15 5.38 7.86 -7.67
CA ARG A 15 6.78 7.39 -7.82
C ARG A 15 7.46 7.81 -9.13
N ILE A 16 6.70 8.17 -10.16
CA ILE A 16 7.23 8.70 -11.44
C ILE A 16 8.07 9.98 -11.24
N TYR A 17 7.84 10.76 -10.17
CA TYR A 17 8.60 11.97 -9.82
C TYR A 17 9.79 11.75 -8.85
N PHE A 18 10.22 10.50 -8.62
CA PHE A 18 11.41 10.18 -7.82
C PHE A 18 12.67 9.92 -8.65
N LYS A 19 12.60 10.08 -9.98
CA LYS A 19 13.65 9.68 -10.92
C LYS A 19 14.83 10.66 -11.08
N ASP A 20 14.88 11.76 -10.33
CA ASP A 20 15.89 12.83 -10.53
C ASP A 20 17.14 12.73 -9.64
N ALA A 21 17.25 11.74 -8.75
CA ALA A 21 18.46 11.52 -7.97
C ALA A 21 19.33 10.42 -8.62
N ALA A 22 20.50 10.82 -9.13
CA ALA A 22 21.48 9.89 -9.66
C ALA A 22 21.97 8.92 -8.58
N ASN A 23 21.77 7.62 -8.85
CA ASN A 23 22.48 6.49 -8.24
C ASN A 23 22.02 5.93 -6.88
N ASP A 24 20.79 6.18 -6.43
CA ASP A 24 20.22 5.45 -5.29
C ASP A 24 19.05 4.58 -5.74
N THR A 25 19.07 3.29 -5.38
CA THR A 25 17.87 2.44 -5.47
C THR A 25 16.74 3.14 -4.73
N VAL A 26 15.72 3.60 -5.47
CA VAL A 26 14.60 4.38 -4.92
C VAL A 26 13.85 3.53 -3.88
N LYS A 27 14.23 3.69 -2.61
CA LYS A 27 13.52 3.19 -1.44
C LYS A 27 12.52 4.26 -1.06
N GLY A 28 11.24 3.93 -1.10
CA GLY A 28 10.18 4.81 -0.65
C GLY A 28 8.80 4.20 -0.79
N PHE A 29 7.79 4.79 -0.14
CA PHE A 29 6.42 4.27 -0.20
C PHE A 29 5.88 4.24 -1.64
N ASP A 30 5.27 3.13 -2.03
CA ASP A 30 4.62 3.00 -3.35
C ASP A 30 3.40 3.89 -3.48
N CYS A 31 2.73 4.15 -2.36
CA CYS A 31 1.60 5.06 -2.29
C CYS A 31 1.77 6.04 -1.14
N ALA A 32 1.66 7.33 -1.47
CA ALA A 32 1.47 8.43 -0.54
C ALA A 32 0.20 9.18 -0.96
N HIS A 33 -0.85 9.04 -0.15
CA HIS A 33 -2.18 9.53 -0.45
C HIS A 33 -2.75 10.32 0.72
N ILE A 34 -3.62 11.27 0.43
CA ILE A 34 -4.42 11.97 1.43
C ILE A 34 -5.87 11.54 1.27
N VAL A 35 -6.52 11.21 2.39
CA VAL A 35 -7.98 11.05 2.46
C VAL A 35 -8.50 12.15 3.37
N ASP A 36 -9.40 12.97 2.83
CA ASP A 36 -10.21 13.88 3.64
C ASP A 36 -11.39 13.08 4.19
N THR A 37 -11.46 12.93 5.51
CA THR A 37 -12.49 12.12 6.15
C THR A 37 -13.81 12.87 6.31
N GLY A 38 -13.88 14.16 5.96
CA GLY A 38 -15.07 15.01 6.06
C GLY A 38 -15.54 15.30 7.50
N ALA A 39 -15.11 14.50 8.49
CA ALA A 39 -15.31 14.74 9.90
C ALA A 39 -14.26 15.75 10.40
N SER A 40 -14.73 16.96 10.76
CA SER A 40 -13.93 18.05 11.36
C SER A 40 -12.65 18.48 10.61
N GLY A 41 -12.55 18.18 9.31
CA GLY A 41 -11.37 18.51 8.49
C GLY A 41 -10.12 17.70 8.86
N GLU A 42 -10.28 16.53 9.48
CA GLU A 42 -9.16 15.61 9.73
C GLU A 42 -8.67 14.96 8.43
N LEU A 43 -7.35 14.98 8.23
CA LEU A 43 -6.71 14.38 7.07
C LEU A 43 -6.04 13.08 7.49
N GLU A 44 -6.26 12.03 6.74
CA GLU A 44 -5.51 10.80 6.85
C GLU A 44 -4.39 10.78 5.82
N LEU A 45 -3.20 10.42 6.27
CA LEU A 45 -2.05 10.20 5.42
C LEU A 45 -1.89 8.70 5.20
N TRP A 46 -2.21 8.25 3.99
CA TRP A 46 -2.13 6.86 3.59
C TRP A 46 -0.74 6.58 3.01
N LEU A 47 0.08 5.83 3.75
CA LEU A 47 1.46 5.46 3.39
C LEU A 47 1.58 3.95 3.31
N GLY A 48 1.80 3.42 2.11
CA GLY A 48 1.89 1.97 1.93
C GLY A 48 2.87 1.58 0.85
N GLU A 49 3.37 0.36 0.98
CA GLU A 49 4.10 -0.35 -0.06
C GLU A 49 3.18 -1.41 -0.67
N SER A 50 3.31 -1.65 -1.96
CA SER A 50 2.55 -2.66 -2.68
C SER A 50 3.47 -3.80 -3.08
N LYS A 51 3.27 -4.98 -2.50
CA LYS A 51 3.94 -6.20 -2.96
C LYS A 51 2.93 -7.29 -3.26
N LEU A 52 3.23 -8.05 -4.31
CA LEU A 52 2.44 -9.20 -4.71
C LEU A 52 3.04 -10.45 -4.06
N TYR A 53 2.36 -11.05 -3.10
CA TYR A 53 2.78 -12.31 -2.48
C TYR A 53 2.24 -13.50 -3.28
N LYS A 54 2.91 -14.65 -3.19
CA LYS A 54 2.53 -15.89 -3.90
C LYS A 54 1.59 -16.75 -3.04
N ASP A 55 1.90 -16.83 -1.75
CA ASP A 55 1.08 -17.51 -0.74
C ASP A 55 0.73 -16.54 0.40
N SER A 56 -0.41 -16.77 1.06
CA SER A 56 -0.82 -15.97 2.21
C SER A 56 0.05 -16.22 3.45
N TYR A 57 0.71 -17.39 3.51
CA TYR A 57 1.55 -17.77 4.65
C TYR A 57 2.91 -17.05 4.66
N GLY A 58 3.62 -17.02 3.52
CA GLY A 58 4.85 -16.27 3.33
C GLY A 58 4.60 -14.77 3.26
N ALA A 59 3.38 -14.35 2.85
CA ALA A 59 2.97 -12.94 2.94
C ALA A 59 3.11 -12.39 4.36
N ALA A 60 2.70 -13.12 5.40
CA ALA A 60 2.75 -12.61 6.77
C ALA A 60 4.18 -12.26 7.24
N SER A 61 5.18 -13.11 6.98
CA SER A 61 6.57 -12.81 7.36
C SER A 61 7.13 -11.64 6.56
N ALA A 62 6.87 -11.61 5.25
CA ALA A 62 7.33 -10.53 4.39
C ALA A 62 6.71 -9.18 4.79
N ILE A 63 5.41 -9.17 5.10
CA ILE A 63 4.70 -7.99 5.63
C ILE A 63 5.34 -7.54 6.93
N TYR A 64 5.66 -8.46 7.85
CA TYR A 64 6.30 -8.11 9.11
C TYR A 64 7.67 -7.44 8.90
N ASP A 65 8.53 -8.02 8.07
CA ASP A 65 9.87 -7.48 7.81
C ASP A 65 9.80 -6.11 7.13
N GLU A 66 8.85 -5.93 6.20
CA GLU A 66 8.59 -4.64 5.55
C GLU A 66 8.07 -3.60 6.51
N LEU A 67 7.06 -3.93 7.33
CA LEU A 67 6.55 -3.02 8.34
C LEU A 67 7.65 -2.65 9.34
N LYS A 68 8.48 -3.60 9.76
CA LYS A 68 9.60 -3.34 10.67
C LYS A 68 10.61 -2.36 10.07
N LEU A 69 10.94 -2.51 8.79
CA LEU A 69 11.83 -1.58 8.07
C LEU A 69 11.19 -0.21 7.87
N HIS A 70 9.96 -0.17 7.34
CA HIS A 70 9.29 1.06 6.91
C HIS A 70 8.72 1.88 8.06
N LEU A 71 8.55 1.27 9.23
CA LEU A 71 8.19 1.96 10.46
C LEU A 71 9.42 2.38 11.28
N SER A 72 10.64 2.08 10.83
CA SER A 72 11.85 2.56 11.48
C SER A 72 11.92 4.08 11.41
N ARG A 73 12.48 4.69 12.45
CA ARG A 73 12.59 6.16 12.56
C ARG A 73 13.31 6.77 11.37
N ASP A 74 14.46 6.22 10.99
CA ASP A 74 15.32 6.82 9.97
C ASP A 74 14.68 6.73 8.59
N TYR A 75 14.06 5.59 8.27
CA TYR A 75 13.28 5.42 7.05
C TYR A 75 12.14 6.43 6.97
N LEU A 76 11.30 6.52 8.00
CA LEU A 76 10.19 7.47 8.03
C LEU A 76 10.64 8.92 7.90
N ARG A 77 11.74 9.31 8.55
CA ARG A 77 12.22 10.70 8.47
C ARG A 77 12.82 11.04 7.11
N TYR A 78 13.45 10.08 6.46
CA TYR A 78 13.88 10.22 5.07
C TYR A 78 12.68 10.39 4.15
N GLU A 79 11.71 9.48 4.25
CA GLU A 79 10.49 9.50 3.43
C GLU A 79 9.68 10.77 3.63
N PHE A 80 9.49 11.21 4.88
CA PHE A 80 8.72 12.41 5.18
C PHE A 80 9.36 13.65 4.58
N ALA A 81 10.69 13.76 4.60
CA ALA A 81 11.39 14.87 3.95
C ALA A 81 11.21 14.82 2.43
N ALA A 82 11.40 13.65 1.82
CA ALA A 82 11.20 13.46 0.39
C ALA A 82 9.75 13.74 -0.05
N ILE A 83 8.78 13.45 0.82
CA ILE A 83 7.39 13.81 0.60
C ILE A 83 7.20 15.32 0.66
N THR A 84 7.62 15.98 1.76
CA THR A 84 7.40 17.41 1.94
C THR A 84 8.04 18.27 0.84
N ASP A 85 9.21 17.88 0.35
CA ASP A 85 9.94 18.62 -0.69
C ASP A 85 9.21 18.63 -2.05
N LYS A 86 8.28 17.70 -2.26
CA LYS A 86 7.57 17.50 -3.53
C LYS A 86 6.11 17.92 -3.50
N ILE A 87 5.62 18.45 -2.38
CA ILE A 87 4.25 18.97 -2.30
C ILE A 87 4.23 20.35 -2.98
N PRO A 88 3.41 20.55 -4.03
CA PRO A 88 3.26 21.86 -4.67
C PRO A 88 2.84 22.95 -3.69
N ASP A 89 3.31 24.18 -3.88
CA ASP A 89 3.03 25.30 -2.96
C ASP A 89 1.53 25.65 -2.87
N ASP A 90 0.78 25.41 -3.94
CA ASP A 90 -0.67 25.61 -4.04
C ASP A 90 -1.49 24.38 -3.61
N TYR A 91 -0.85 23.30 -3.14
CA TYR A 91 -1.56 22.09 -2.77
C TYR A 91 -2.49 22.30 -1.57
N PRO A 92 -3.77 21.87 -1.64
CA PRO A 92 -4.70 21.99 -0.53
C PRO A 92 -4.14 21.35 0.75
N HIS A 93 -4.20 22.10 1.86
CA HIS A 93 -3.71 21.66 3.17
C HIS A 93 -2.19 21.39 3.28
N ARG A 94 -1.37 21.91 2.35
CA ARG A 94 0.10 21.80 2.38
C ARG A 94 0.70 22.08 3.75
N ASP A 95 0.30 23.16 4.41
CA ASP A 95 0.85 23.56 5.73
C ASP A 95 0.56 22.50 6.80
N LYS A 96 -0.64 21.93 6.78
CA LYS A 96 -1.06 20.87 7.70
C LYS A 96 -0.24 19.60 7.48
N ILE A 97 -0.04 19.21 6.22
CA ILE A 97 0.74 18.02 5.85
C ILE A 97 2.21 18.22 6.21
N THR A 98 2.79 19.38 5.88
CA THR A 98 4.18 19.72 6.18
C THR A 98 4.43 19.76 7.69
N ALA A 99 3.51 20.33 8.47
CA ALA A 99 3.58 20.31 9.93
C ALA A 99 3.51 18.87 10.48
N LEU A 100 2.62 18.03 9.94
CA LEU A 100 2.46 16.63 10.35
C LEU A 100 3.71 15.78 10.09
N LEU A 101 4.39 16.03 8.97
CA LEU A 101 5.59 15.32 8.51
C LEU A 101 6.91 15.90 9.06
N SER A 102 6.85 17.12 9.62
CA SER A 102 8.02 17.83 10.17
C SER A 102 8.78 16.99 11.21
N ARG A 103 10.12 17.17 11.23
CA ARG A 103 10.98 16.63 12.31
C ARG A 103 10.59 17.13 13.71
N LYS A 104 9.90 18.27 13.80
CA LYS A 104 9.40 18.84 15.07
C LYS A 104 8.17 18.09 15.62
N THR A 105 7.44 17.37 14.76
CA THR A 105 6.29 16.56 15.15
C THR A 105 6.77 15.16 15.52
N SER A 106 6.39 14.65 16.70
CA SER A 106 6.74 13.30 17.10
C SER A 106 6.10 12.29 16.15
N LEU A 107 6.81 11.20 15.85
CA LEU A 107 6.25 10.16 14.99
C LEU A 107 4.97 9.56 15.61
N ASP A 108 4.85 9.47 16.94
CA ASP A 108 3.61 9.01 17.58
C ASP A 108 2.42 9.90 17.27
N ARG A 109 2.62 11.22 17.22
CA ARG A 109 1.58 12.15 16.82
C ARG A 109 1.26 11.99 15.34
N THR A 110 2.27 11.86 14.47
CA THR A 110 2.07 11.61 13.04
C THR A 110 1.24 10.35 12.81
N PHE A 111 1.56 9.26 13.50
CA PHE A 111 0.93 7.95 13.29
C PHE A 111 -0.52 7.85 13.76
N LYS A 112 -1.04 8.84 14.51
CA LYS A 112 -2.49 8.97 14.75
C LYS A 112 -3.26 9.26 13.46
N SER A 113 -2.63 9.96 12.52
CA SER A 113 -3.21 10.33 11.23
C SER A 113 -2.76 9.40 10.09
N VAL A 114 -1.80 8.51 10.33
CA VAL A 114 -1.30 7.59 9.29
C VAL A 114 -2.18 6.36 9.17
N VAL A 115 -2.48 5.99 7.94
CA VAL A 115 -3.07 4.71 7.57
C VAL A 115 -2.07 3.95 6.71
N VAL A 116 -1.84 2.68 7.03
CA VAL A 116 -0.98 1.80 6.24
C VAL A 116 -1.85 0.85 5.41
N PRO A 117 -2.05 1.11 4.12
CA PRO A 117 -2.71 0.14 3.25
C PRO A 117 -1.76 -1.01 2.95
N ILE A 118 -2.21 -2.24 3.19
CA ILE A 118 -1.45 -3.48 2.94
C ILE A 118 -2.20 -4.27 1.87
N PHE A 119 -1.55 -4.53 0.74
CA PHE A 119 -2.14 -5.27 -0.38
C PHE A 119 -1.58 -6.69 -0.37
N ILE A 120 -2.46 -7.69 -0.34
CA ILE A 120 -2.08 -9.12 -0.29
C ILE A 120 -2.74 -9.83 -1.46
N SER A 121 -1.96 -10.12 -2.50
CA SER A 121 -2.37 -11.06 -3.54
C SER A 121 -2.01 -12.49 -3.15
N TYR A 122 -2.79 -13.47 -3.60
CA TYR A 122 -2.49 -14.88 -3.45
C TYR A 122 -3.27 -15.72 -4.46
N ASP A 123 -2.78 -16.92 -4.75
CA ASP A 123 -3.50 -17.91 -5.57
C ASP A 123 -4.67 -18.46 -4.75
N SER A 124 -5.89 -18.20 -5.25
CA SER A 124 -7.16 -18.46 -4.57
C SER A 124 -7.85 -19.66 -5.20
N GLU A 125 -8.11 -20.68 -4.38
CA GLU A 125 -8.86 -21.84 -4.82
C GLU A 125 -10.30 -21.45 -5.19
N ALA A 126 -10.90 -20.51 -4.46
CA ALA A 126 -12.22 -19.98 -4.81
C ALA A 126 -12.21 -19.29 -6.18
N ALA A 127 -11.20 -18.46 -6.47
CA ALA A 127 -11.08 -17.80 -7.77
C ALA A 127 -10.78 -18.77 -8.92
N GLY A 128 -10.04 -19.85 -8.68
CA GLY A 128 -9.75 -20.85 -9.71
C GLY A 128 -10.91 -21.79 -10.03
N ARG A 129 -11.72 -22.17 -9.01
CA ARG A 129 -12.86 -23.09 -9.14
C ARG A 129 -14.04 -22.48 -9.90
N HIS A 130 -14.32 -21.20 -9.67
CA HIS A 130 -15.50 -20.53 -10.22
C HIS A 130 -15.15 -19.76 -11.50
N LYS A 131 -15.97 -19.91 -12.55
CA LYS A 131 -15.78 -19.19 -13.83
C LYS A 131 -16.77 -18.03 -14.03
N GLU A 132 -17.73 -17.90 -13.14
CA GLU A 132 -18.76 -16.85 -13.15
C GLU A 132 -18.94 -16.28 -11.74
N SER A 133 -19.41 -15.03 -11.66
CA SER A 133 -19.66 -14.35 -10.39
C SER A 133 -20.99 -14.78 -9.78
N THR A 134 -21.06 -16.02 -9.29
CA THR A 134 -22.24 -16.60 -8.64
C THR A 134 -22.29 -16.26 -7.14
N GLU A 135 -23.44 -16.48 -6.49
CA GLU A 135 -23.55 -16.37 -5.04
C GLU A 135 -22.64 -17.38 -4.31
N GLU A 136 -22.49 -18.57 -4.88
CA GLU A 136 -21.59 -19.62 -4.38
C GLU A 136 -20.13 -19.16 -4.43
N TYR A 137 -19.70 -18.56 -5.54
CA TYR A 137 -18.38 -17.96 -5.65
C TYR A 137 -18.13 -16.91 -4.57
N LEU A 138 -19.08 -16.00 -4.36
CA LEU A 138 -18.95 -14.95 -3.34
C LEU A 138 -18.88 -15.54 -1.91
N ALA A 139 -19.64 -16.58 -1.62
CA ALA A 139 -19.62 -17.26 -0.32
C ALA A 139 -18.28 -17.97 -0.07
N ASP A 140 -17.76 -18.68 -1.06
CA ASP A 140 -16.47 -19.36 -1.01
C ASP A 140 -15.32 -18.36 -0.84
N LEU A 141 -15.32 -17.31 -1.67
CA LEU A 141 -14.32 -16.24 -1.62
C LEU A 141 -14.31 -15.54 -0.26
N ARG A 142 -15.50 -15.23 0.28
CA ARG A 142 -15.63 -14.61 1.59
C ARG A 142 -15.06 -15.49 2.68
N THR A 143 -15.36 -16.79 2.65
CA THR A 143 -14.84 -17.76 3.62
C THR A 143 -13.32 -17.81 3.57
N GLU A 144 -12.75 -17.90 2.37
CA GLU A 144 -11.29 -17.93 2.15
C GLU A 144 -10.60 -16.65 2.65
N VAL A 145 -11.11 -15.47 2.29
CA VAL A 145 -10.57 -14.17 2.71
C VAL A 145 -10.65 -14.02 4.24
N MET A 146 -11.76 -14.42 4.86
CA MET A 146 -11.92 -14.32 6.32
C MET A 146 -10.97 -15.25 7.07
N ASN A 147 -10.69 -16.45 6.53
CA ASN A 147 -9.71 -17.36 7.09
C ASN A 147 -8.28 -16.78 7.00
N ASN A 148 -7.92 -16.21 5.84
CA ASN A 148 -6.64 -15.53 5.66
C ASN A 148 -6.49 -14.32 6.59
N TRP A 149 -7.55 -13.51 6.75
CA TRP A 149 -7.59 -12.40 7.68
C TRP A 149 -7.36 -12.87 9.12
N LYS A 150 -8.06 -13.92 9.56
CA LYS A 150 -7.88 -14.50 10.89
C LYS A 150 -6.44 -14.94 11.11
N SER A 151 -5.85 -15.69 10.16
CA SER A 151 -4.47 -16.14 10.26
C SER A 151 -3.46 -14.97 10.35
N LEU A 152 -3.65 -13.92 9.55
CA LEU A 152 -2.79 -12.73 9.59
C LEU A 152 -2.93 -12.00 10.93
N ARG A 153 -4.17 -11.83 11.41
CA ARG A 153 -4.45 -11.17 12.69
C ARG A 153 -3.81 -11.91 13.86
N ASP A 154 -3.97 -13.23 13.93
CA ASP A 154 -3.42 -14.05 15.02
C ASP A 154 -1.88 -13.96 15.06
N ARG A 155 -1.22 -13.83 13.90
CA ARG A 155 0.23 -13.59 13.83
C ARG A 155 0.60 -12.18 14.26
N TYR A 156 -0.17 -11.18 13.84
CA TYR A 156 0.07 -9.79 14.18
C TYR A 156 0.10 -9.55 15.69
N GLU A 157 -0.69 -10.29 16.47
CA GLU A 157 -0.68 -10.21 17.94
C GLU A 157 0.69 -10.51 18.56
N ASN A 158 1.56 -11.24 17.85
CA ASN A 158 2.92 -11.58 18.29
C ASN A 158 4.00 -10.69 17.66
N TRP A 159 3.64 -9.72 16.81
CA TRP A 159 4.61 -8.87 16.12
C TRP A 159 5.09 -7.73 17.02
N THR A 160 6.41 -7.57 17.10
CA THR A 160 7.03 -6.40 17.72
C THR A 160 7.41 -5.40 16.63
N LEU A 161 6.50 -4.47 16.34
CA LEU A 161 6.74 -3.38 15.41
C LEU A 161 7.34 -2.15 16.14
N PRO A 162 8.15 -1.32 15.45
CA PRO A 162 8.69 -0.10 16.04
C PRO A 162 7.61 0.88 16.54
N ARG A 163 6.38 0.79 15.97
CA ARG A 163 5.27 1.71 16.24
C ARG A 163 3.94 0.97 16.07
N GLN A 164 2.90 1.44 16.77
CA GLN A 164 1.53 1.05 16.49
C GLN A 164 1.06 1.70 15.18
N ILE A 165 0.31 0.95 14.38
CA ILE A 165 -0.23 1.40 13.10
C ILE A 165 -1.72 1.14 13.01
N ARG A 166 -2.41 1.97 12.23
CA ARG A 166 -3.72 1.65 11.70
C ARG A 166 -3.55 1.11 10.29
N ALA A 167 -3.80 -0.19 10.10
CA ALA A 167 -3.66 -0.83 8.81
C ALA A 167 -5.02 -1.06 8.14
N HIS A 168 -5.08 -0.82 6.84
CA HIS A 168 -6.19 -1.28 5.98
C HIS A 168 -5.67 -2.42 5.10
N VAL A 169 -6.10 -3.65 5.39
CA VAL A 169 -5.65 -4.83 4.64
C VAL A 169 -6.60 -5.13 3.50
N PHE A 170 -6.05 -5.26 2.30
CA PHE A 170 -6.75 -5.55 1.07
C PHE A 170 -6.31 -6.92 0.54
N PHE A 171 -7.21 -7.89 0.55
CA PHE A 171 -6.98 -9.19 -0.07
C PHE A 171 -7.38 -9.16 -1.54
N PHE A 172 -6.49 -9.64 -2.40
CA PHE A 172 -6.70 -9.83 -3.84
C PHE A 172 -6.54 -11.32 -4.17
N PRO A 173 -7.60 -12.12 -3.92
CA PRO A 173 -7.66 -13.48 -4.44
C PRO A 173 -7.60 -13.47 -5.97
N MET A 174 -6.78 -14.33 -6.56
CA MET A 174 -6.61 -14.46 -8.01
C MET A 174 -6.57 -15.94 -8.38
N ASP A 175 -6.95 -16.31 -9.61
CA ASP A 175 -6.82 -17.70 -10.08
C ASP A 175 -5.35 -18.16 -9.97
N THR A 176 -4.45 -17.50 -10.73
CA THR A 176 -3.00 -17.63 -10.50
C THR A 176 -2.25 -16.31 -10.66
N LYS A 177 -1.27 -16.08 -9.79
CA LYS A 177 -0.30 -14.98 -9.89
C LYS A 177 0.56 -15.10 -11.13
N ALA A 178 0.92 -16.32 -11.51
CA ALA A 178 1.77 -16.58 -12.67
C ALA A 178 1.14 -16.04 -13.96
N GLU A 179 -0.16 -16.28 -14.15
CA GLU A 179 -0.89 -15.75 -15.31
C GLU A 179 -0.98 -14.23 -15.28
N LEU A 180 -1.23 -13.63 -14.11
CA LEU A 180 -1.26 -12.18 -13.99
C LEU A 180 0.10 -11.55 -14.35
N THR A 181 1.20 -12.05 -13.79
CA THR A 181 2.55 -11.57 -14.09
C THR A 181 2.88 -11.76 -15.57
N SER A 182 2.58 -12.93 -16.13
CA SER A 182 2.80 -13.21 -17.56
C SER A 182 2.00 -12.26 -18.47
N ALA A 183 0.74 -11.99 -18.13
CA ALA A 183 -0.10 -11.06 -18.87
C ALA A 183 0.42 -9.62 -18.79
N PHE A 184 0.90 -9.19 -17.62
CA PHE A 184 1.54 -7.87 -17.48
C PHE A 184 2.83 -7.78 -18.29
N ASP A 185 3.71 -8.79 -18.19
CA ASP A 185 4.97 -8.83 -18.93
C ASP A 185 4.74 -8.81 -20.45
N GLY A 186 3.76 -9.57 -20.93
CA GLY A 186 3.36 -9.58 -22.33
C GLY A 186 2.90 -8.20 -22.82
N ARG A 187 2.03 -7.54 -22.05
CA ARG A 187 1.55 -6.18 -22.38
C ARG A 187 2.67 -5.15 -22.32
N LEU A 188 3.57 -5.24 -21.32
CA LEU A 188 4.69 -4.32 -21.18
C LEU A 188 5.64 -4.42 -22.38
N LYS A 189 5.98 -5.64 -22.80
CA LYS A 189 6.80 -5.88 -24.00
C LYS A 189 6.15 -5.33 -25.27
N ALA A 190 4.85 -5.53 -25.44
CA ALA A 190 4.12 -4.97 -26.57
C ALA A 190 4.16 -3.42 -26.59
N TRP A 191 4.04 -2.79 -25.42
CA TRP A 191 4.13 -1.32 -25.30
C TRP A 191 5.54 -0.80 -25.59
N GLN A 192 6.58 -1.47 -25.09
CA GLN A 192 7.97 -1.11 -25.36
C GLN A 192 8.28 -1.16 -26.86
N ALA A 193 7.78 -2.18 -27.56
CA ALA A 193 7.93 -2.31 -29.01
C ALA A 193 7.21 -1.19 -29.79
N LEU A 194 6.06 -0.72 -29.31
CA LEU A 194 5.33 0.39 -29.94
C LEU A 194 6.00 1.75 -29.76
N THR A 195 6.76 1.95 -28.68
CA THR A 195 7.49 3.21 -28.40
C THR A 195 8.90 3.27 -29.01
N GLN A 196 9.36 2.21 -29.67
CA GLN A 196 10.66 2.15 -30.36
C GLN A 196 10.55 2.45 -31.87
N ASN A 197 9.36 2.80 -32.37
CA ASN A 197 9.11 3.29 -33.73
C ASN A 197 8.75 4.77 -33.73
#